data_AF-A0A950CLD2-F1
#
_entry.id   AF-A0A950CLD2-F1
#
_cell.length_a   1.000
_cell.length_b   1.000
_cell.length_c   1.000
_cell.angle_alpha   90.00
_cell.angle_beta   90.00
_cell.angle_gamma   90.00
#
_symmetry.space_group_name_H-M   'P 1'
#
loop_
_entity.id
_entity.type
_entity.pdbx_description
1 polymer ?
#
loop_
_entity_poly.entity_id
_entity_poly.type
_entity_poly.pdbx_seq_one_letter_code
_entity_poly.pdbx_strand_id
1 'polypeptide(L)'
;MFESLRAPLPPQLRIAIGFTSSGRRSKHIGECWDNQCSGDRHFDIFIRPDLSESKELMPMKVAAILGHELIHAAVGMAAGHGKEFRRVARGLGLIGQMAATKAGPEFEQTMRPILEAAGPLPHGRLRLAAGASSHRRRKRQYSGPIKCACRNCGYTVHTTRKWLDLAGAPLCPKHGQMEAGKT
;
A
#
# COMPACT_ATOMS: atom_id res chain seq x y z
N MET A 1 -3.82 4.36 -28.22
CA MET A 1 -4.44 5.10 -27.09
C MET A 1 -3.45 6.09 -26.45
N PHE A 2 -2.29 5.65 -25.95
CA PHE A 2 -1.28 6.57 -25.39
C PHE A 2 -0.61 7.47 -26.46
N GLU A 3 -0.27 6.92 -27.62
CA GLU A 3 0.28 7.68 -28.75
C GLU A 3 -0.65 8.79 -29.26
N SER A 4 -1.95 8.50 -29.39
CA SER A 4 -2.96 9.50 -29.81
C SER A 4 -3.11 10.65 -28.82
N LEU A 5 -2.68 10.45 -27.57
CA LEU A 5 -2.63 11.49 -26.53
C LEU A 5 -1.26 12.19 -26.46
N ARG A 6 -0.36 11.98 -27.43
CA ARG A 6 1.00 12.53 -27.45
C ARG A 6 1.79 12.21 -26.17
N ALA A 7 1.59 10.99 -25.65
CA ALA A 7 2.29 10.47 -24.49
C ALA A 7 2.58 8.98 -24.73
N PRO A 8 3.47 8.64 -25.70
CA PRO A 8 3.78 7.24 -26.00
C PRO A 8 4.30 6.52 -24.77
N LEU A 9 3.99 5.22 -24.65
CA LEU A 9 4.55 4.40 -23.59
C LEU A 9 6.05 4.17 -23.84
N PRO A 10 6.88 4.08 -22.78
CA PRO A 10 8.27 3.70 -22.95
C PRO A 10 8.37 2.26 -23.46
N PRO A 11 9.40 1.93 -24.26
CA PRO A 11 9.53 0.61 -24.89
C PRO A 11 9.82 -0.52 -23.89
N GLN A 12 10.35 -0.19 -22.72
CA GLN A 12 10.76 -1.14 -21.68
C GLN A 12 9.88 -0.98 -20.45
N LEU A 13 8.89 -1.86 -20.33
CA LEU A 13 7.93 -1.92 -19.24
C LEU A 13 7.91 -3.33 -18.67
N ARG A 14 7.88 -3.44 -17.35
CA ARG A 14 7.65 -4.69 -16.63
C ARG A 14 6.51 -4.49 -15.65
N ILE A 15 5.52 -5.38 -15.71
CA ILE A 15 4.33 -5.33 -14.85
C ILE A 15 4.33 -6.56 -13.97
N ALA A 16 4.20 -6.36 -12.66
CA ALA A 16 4.19 -7.41 -11.67
C ALA A 16 3.00 -7.28 -10.71
N ILE A 17 2.51 -8.43 -10.24
CA ILE A 17 1.52 -8.49 -9.17
C ILE A 17 2.27 -8.67 -7.86
N GLY A 18 2.21 -7.67 -6.99
CA GLY A 18 3.04 -7.62 -5.78
C GLY A 18 2.66 -6.45 -4.87
N PHE A 19 3.13 -6.51 -3.62
CA PHE A 19 2.98 -5.35 -2.75
C PHE A 19 3.91 -4.23 -3.22
N THR A 20 3.42 -2.99 -3.14
CA THR A 20 4.22 -1.80 -3.40
C THR A 20 5.30 -1.62 -2.33
N SER A 21 6.24 -0.70 -2.55
CA SER A 21 7.38 -0.37 -1.70
C SER A 21 7.02 -0.17 -0.22
N SER A 22 5.86 0.43 0.03
CA SER A 22 5.32 0.71 1.37
C SER A 22 4.68 -0.52 2.05
N GLY A 23 4.67 -1.66 1.35
CA GLY A 23 4.23 -2.95 1.85
C GLY A 23 2.72 -3.07 2.07
N ARG A 24 2.33 -4.22 2.63
CA ARG A 24 0.92 -4.62 2.82
C ARG A 24 0.03 -3.62 3.56
N ARG A 25 0.58 -2.87 4.53
CA ARG A 25 -0.21 -1.94 5.38
C ARG A 25 -0.48 -0.60 4.70
N SER A 26 0.16 -0.35 3.57
CA SER A 26 0.00 0.85 2.76
C SER A 26 -1.43 0.98 2.22
N LYS A 27 -1.81 2.19 1.81
CA LYS A 27 -3.03 2.44 1.00
C LYS A 27 -2.76 2.47 -0.50
N HIS A 28 -1.49 2.54 -0.92
CA HIS A 28 -1.09 2.50 -2.33
C HIS A 28 -1.52 1.15 -2.92
N ILE A 29 -2.20 1.20 -4.08
CA ILE A 29 -2.78 0.03 -4.78
C ILE A 29 -2.09 -0.30 -6.11
N GLY A 30 -1.41 0.69 -6.68
CA GLY A 30 -0.43 0.57 -7.75
C GLY A 30 0.82 1.35 -7.37
N GLU A 31 1.93 1.08 -8.06
CA GLU A 31 3.16 1.86 -7.96
C GLU A 31 3.98 1.70 -9.23
N CYS A 32 4.41 2.82 -9.80
CA CYS A 32 5.36 2.89 -10.90
C CYS A 32 6.75 3.33 -10.40
N TRP A 33 7.78 2.58 -10.76
CA TRP A 33 9.18 2.90 -10.52
C TRP A 33 9.83 3.42 -11.79
N ASP A 34 10.60 4.50 -11.66
CA ASP A 34 11.37 5.06 -12.76
C ASP A 34 12.35 4.03 -13.31
N ASN A 35 12.60 4.06 -14.62
CA ASN A 35 13.57 3.15 -15.22
C ASN A 35 15.00 3.34 -14.72
N GLN A 36 15.32 4.49 -14.11
CA GLN A 36 16.59 4.72 -13.44
C GLN A 36 16.79 3.86 -12.19
N CYS A 37 15.72 3.32 -11.62
CA CYS A 37 15.77 2.44 -10.46
C CYS A 37 16.00 0.97 -10.83
N SER A 38 15.86 0.59 -12.11
CA SER A 38 16.08 -0.79 -12.57
C SER A 38 17.46 -0.95 -13.21
N GLY A 39 18.17 -2.04 -12.86
CA GLY A 39 19.45 -2.41 -13.46
C GLY A 39 19.36 -2.74 -14.96
N ASP A 40 18.17 -3.13 -15.43
CA ASP A 40 17.88 -3.41 -16.85
C ASP A 40 17.06 -2.29 -17.53
N ARG A 41 16.92 -1.11 -16.89
CA ARG A 41 16.27 0.09 -17.45
C ARG A 41 14.79 -0.09 -17.85
N HIS A 42 14.07 -1.00 -17.21
CA HIS A 42 12.62 -1.08 -17.31
C HIS A 42 11.94 -0.12 -16.33
N PHE A 43 10.82 0.46 -16.76
CA PHE A 43 9.84 0.97 -15.80
C PHE A 43 9.14 -0.24 -15.14
N ASP A 44 9.18 -0.28 -13.81
CA ASP A 44 8.61 -1.37 -13.02
C ASP A 44 7.28 -0.95 -12.41
N ILE A 45 6.21 -1.63 -12.82
CA ILE A 45 4.85 -1.36 -12.34
C ILE A 45 4.38 -2.50 -11.45
N PHE A 46 3.99 -2.18 -10.22
CA PHE A 46 3.41 -3.11 -9.27
C PHE A 46 1.92 -2.84 -9.10
N ILE A 47 1.12 -3.89 -9.13
CA ILE A 47 -0.31 -3.85 -8.78
C ILE A 47 -0.53 -4.77 -7.59
N ARG A 48 -1.23 -4.27 -6.58
CA ARG A 48 -1.42 -5.04 -5.35
C ARG A 48 -2.22 -6.32 -5.57
N PRO A 49 -1.83 -7.43 -4.89
CA PRO A 49 -2.48 -8.72 -5.08
C PRO A 49 -3.78 -8.88 -4.28
N ASP A 50 -4.05 -7.99 -3.32
CA ASP A 50 -5.12 -8.12 -2.32
C ASP A 50 -6.33 -7.21 -2.58
N LEU A 51 -6.38 -6.57 -3.75
CA LEU A 51 -7.46 -5.64 -4.15
C LEU A 51 -8.84 -6.24 -3.86
N SER A 52 -9.65 -5.47 -3.15
CA SER A 52 -11.02 -5.85 -2.79
C SER A 52 -11.98 -5.39 -3.87
N GLU A 53 -12.59 -6.33 -4.57
CA GLU A 53 -13.91 -6.25 -5.23
C GLU A 53 -14.26 -7.63 -5.80
N SER A 54 -15.49 -7.81 -6.30
CA SER A 54 -15.96 -9.09 -6.84
C SER A 54 -15.11 -9.54 -8.02
N LYS A 55 -15.11 -10.83 -8.36
CA LYS A 55 -14.28 -11.37 -9.45
C LYS A 55 -14.55 -10.69 -10.80
N GLU A 56 -15.77 -10.19 -10.99
CA GLU A 56 -16.25 -9.55 -12.21
C GLU A 56 -15.78 -8.10 -12.33
N LEU A 57 -15.66 -7.37 -11.21
CA LEU A 57 -15.19 -5.98 -11.19
C LEU A 57 -13.66 -5.87 -11.13
N MET A 58 -12.99 -6.95 -10.75
CA MET A 58 -11.53 -6.98 -10.60
C MET A 58 -10.74 -6.68 -11.88
N PRO A 59 -11.08 -7.22 -13.08
CA PRO A 59 -10.34 -6.92 -14.31
C PRO A 59 -10.35 -5.43 -14.66
N MET A 60 -11.52 -4.78 -14.63
CA MET A 60 -11.63 -3.35 -14.92
C MET A 60 -10.89 -2.50 -13.89
N LYS A 61 -10.96 -2.87 -12.61
CA LYS A 61 -10.22 -2.18 -11.54
C LYS A 61 -8.71 -2.30 -11.72
N VAL A 62 -8.21 -3.50 -12.05
CA VAL A 62 -6.78 -3.72 -12.34
C VAL A 62 -6.36 -2.91 -13.56
N ALA A 63 -7.17 -2.87 -14.62
CA ALA A 63 -6.91 -2.05 -15.80
C ALA A 63 -6.85 -0.56 -15.47
N ALA A 64 -7.75 -0.04 -14.61
CA ALA A 64 -7.75 1.36 -14.20
C ALA A 64 -6.51 1.72 -13.37
N ILE A 65 -6.07 0.84 -12.48
CA ILE A 65 -4.83 1.01 -11.71
C ILE A 65 -3.63 0.95 -12.66
N LEU A 66 -3.56 -0.04 -13.55
CA LEU A 66 -2.49 -0.15 -14.53
C LEU A 66 -2.44 1.09 -15.43
N GLY A 67 -3.59 1.58 -15.89
CA GLY A 67 -3.70 2.81 -16.67
C GLY A 67 -3.13 4.01 -15.92
N HIS A 68 -3.42 4.15 -14.63
CA HIS A 68 -2.82 5.19 -13.78
C HIS A 68 -1.29 5.10 -13.77
N GLU A 69 -0.73 3.92 -13.49
CA GLU A 69 0.72 3.74 -13.38
C GLU A 69 1.44 3.89 -14.73
N LEU A 70 0.79 3.47 -15.82
CA LEU A 70 1.31 3.66 -17.18
C LEU A 70 1.37 5.14 -17.58
N ILE A 71 0.50 6.00 -17.04
CA ILE A 71 0.62 7.45 -17.27
C ILE A 71 1.92 7.98 -16.66
N HIS A 72 2.27 7.58 -15.43
CA HIS A 72 3.56 7.98 -14.82
C HIS A 72 4.74 7.57 -15.70
N ALA A 73 4.71 6.36 -16.26
CA ALA A 73 5.74 5.89 -17.19
C ALA A 73 5.77 6.71 -18.50
N ALA A 74 4.61 7.12 -19.01
CA ALA A 74 4.47 7.86 -20.26
C ALA A 74 4.88 9.35 -20.16
N VAL A 75 4.54 10.01 -19.04
CA VAL A 75 4.80 11.44 -18.84
C VAL A 75 6.06 11.73 -18.03
N GLY A 76 6.69 10.69 -17.49
CA GLY A 76 7.86 10.76 -16.62
C GLY A 76 7.49 11.05 -15.15
N MET A 77 8.26 10.45 -14.22
CA MET A 77 7.95 10.49 -12.78
C MET A 77 7.91 11.91 -12.20
N ALA A 78 8.71 12.83 -12.74
CA ALA A 78 8.78 14.23 -12.30
C ALA A 78 7.45 14.99 -12.51
N ALA A 79 6.60 14.54 -13.44
CA ALA A 79 5.30 15.16 -13.66
C ALA A 79 4.34 14.96 -12.48
N GLY A 80 4.57 13.92 -11.66
CA GLY A 80 3.68 13.50 -10.58
C GLY A 80 2.22 13.44 -11.07
N HIS A 81 1.29 13.94 -10.25
CA HIS A 81 -0.13 14.08 -10.64
C HIS A 81 -0.46 15.47 -11.22
N GLY A 82 0.51 16.09 -11.89
CA GLY A 82 0.45 17.45 -12.43
C GLY A 82 -0.36 17.60 -13.72
N LYS A 83 -0.08 18.68 -14.48
CA LYS A 83 -0.84 19.08 -15.68
C LYS A 83 -0.80 18.00 -16.77
N GLU A 84 0.38 17.49 -17.10
CA GLU A 84 0.55 16.48 -18.15
C GLU A 84 -0.09 15.15 -17.76
N PHE A 85 0.12 14.69 -16.53
CA PHE A 85 -0.59 13.51 -16.00
C PHE A 85 -2.10 13.67 -16.13
N ARG A 86 -2.65 14.81 -15.69
CA ARG A 86 -4.09 15.07 -15.76
C ARG A 86 -4.62 15.07 -17.19
N ARG A 87 -3.88 15.66 -18.13
CA ARG A 87 -4.25 15.71 -19.55
C ARG A 87 -4.37 14.30 -20.12
N VAL A 88 -3.37 13.45 -19.88
CA VAL A 88 -3.38 12.07 -20.35
C VAL A 88 -4.45 11.26 -19.62
N ALA A 89 -4.52 11.33 -18.28
CA ALA A 89 -5.53 10.62 -17.48
C ALA A 89 -6.96 10.89 -17.98
N ARG A 90 -7.33 12.16 -18.16
CA ARG A 90 -8.63 12.53 -18.71
C ARG A 90 -8.83 12.08 -20.14
N GLY A 91 -7.80 12.20 -20.98
CA GLY A 91 -7.84 11.71 -22.37
C GLY A 91 -7.99 10.20 -22.49
N LEU A 92 -7.57 9.43 -21.48
CA LEU A 92 -7.82 7.99 -21.40
C LEU A 92 -9.25 7.67 -20.88
N GLY A 93 -9.98 8.66 -20.36
CA GLY A 93 -11.28 8.47 -19.71
C GLY A 93 -11.19 8.16 -18.21
N LEU A 94 -10.03 8.36 -17.56
CA LEU A 94 -9.91 8.27 -16.10
C LEU A 94 -10.43 9.54 -15.43
N ILE A 95 -11.15 9.35 -14.32
CA ILE A 95 -11.88 10.42 -13.61
C ILE A 95 -11.49 10.49 -12.13
N GLY A 96 -11.96 11.54 -11.44
CA GLY A 96 -11.72 11.74 -10.00
C GLY A 96 -10.46 12.55 -9.68
N GLN A 97 -9.92 12.35 -8.47
CA GLN A 97 -8.66 12.98 -8.06
C GLN A 97 -7.50 12.31 -8.78
N MET A 98 -6.54 13.07 -9.31
CA MET A 98 -5.44 12.50 -10.11
C MET A 98 -4.54 11.54 -9.32
N ALA A 99 -4.42 11.71 -8.00
CA ALA A 99 -3.72 10.78 -7.12
C ALA A 99 -4.51 9.50 -6.78
N ALA A 100 -5.79 9.44 -7.14
CA ALA A 100 -6.71 8.34 -6.84
C ALA A 100 -7.78 8.22 -7.94
N THR A 101 -7.31 8.09 -9.20
CA THR A 101 -8.19 8.02 -10.36
C THR A 101 -9.06 6.78 -10.33
N LYS A 102 -10.20 6.85 -11.00
CA LYS A 102 -11.10 5.72 -11.24
C LYS A 102 -11.41 5.60 -12.73
N ALA A 103 -11.84 4.42 -13.16
CA ALA A 103 -12.41 4.25 -14.49
C ALA A 103 -13.65 5.14 -14.65
N GLY A 104 -13.68 5.97 -15.68
CA GLY A 104 -14.90 6.60 -16.16
C GLY A 104 -15.54 5.79 -17.29
N PRO A 105 -16.75 6.15 -17.74
CA PRO A 105 -17.47 5.40 -18.77
C PRO A 105 -16.68 5.21 -20.08
N GLU A 106 -15.94 6.24 -20.53
CA GLU A 106 -15.10 6.17 -21.73
C GLU A 106 -13.94 5.17 -21.57
N PHE A 107 -13.30 5.15 -20.39
CA PHE A 107 -12.25 4.18 -20.09
C PHE A 107 -12.83 2.76 -20.06
N GLU A 108 -13.97 2.57 -19.40
CA GLU A 108 -14.63 1.25 -19.35
C GLU A 108 -15.03 0.74 -20.73
N GLN A 109 -15.59 1.61 -21.57
CA GLN A 109 -15.95 1.27 -22.94
C GLN A 109 -14.72 0.87 -23.76
N THR A 110 -13.62 1.62 -23.63
CA THR A 110 -12.37 1.35 -24.36
C THR A 110 -11.69 0.08 -23.88
N MET A 111 -11.68 -0.19 -22.57
CA MET A 111 -11.00 -1.35 -21.99
C MET A 111 -11.78 -2.66 -22.13
N ARG A 112 -13.12 -2.61 -22.22
CA ARG A 112 -13.97 -3.81 -22.32
C ARG A 112 -13.53 -4.81 -23.39
N PRO A 113 -13.38 -4.45 -24.68
CA PRO A 113 -12.94 -5.41 -25.70
C PRO A 113 -11.52 -5.93 -25.47
N ILE A 114 -10.64 -5.12 -24.87
CA ILE A 114 -9.27 -5.52 -24.53
C ILE A 114 -9.29 -6.57 -23.41
N LEU A 115 -10.09 -6.35 -22.37
CA LEU A 115 -10.24 -7.27 -21.24
C LEU A 115 -10.95 -8.56 -21.66
N GLU A 116 -11.94 -8.49 -22.54
CA GLU A 116 -12.58 -9.67 -23.14
C GLU A 116 -11.57 -10.51 -23.93
N ALA A 117 -10.73 -9.88 -24.75
CA ALA A 117 -9.68 -10.55 -25.51
C ALA A 117 -8.56 -11.12 -24.61
N ALA A 118 -8.19 -10.42 -23.55
CA ALA A 118 -7.18 -10.86 -22.59
C ALA A 118 -7.67 -12.06 -21.73
N GLY A 119 -8.99 -12.20 -21.57
CA GLY A 119 -9.60 -13.23 -20.76
C GLY A 119 -9.47 -12.96 -19.26
N PRO A 120 -9.78 -13.96 -18.41
CA PRO A 120 -9.74 -13.82 -16.96
C PRO A 120 -8.33 -13.47 -16.45
N LEU A 121 -8.26 -12.63 -15.43
CA LEU A 121 -6.99 -12.36 -14.73
C LEU A 121 -6.38 -13.69 -14.25
N PRO A 122 -5.09 -13.96 -14.55
CA PRO A 122 -4.45 -15.25 -14.27
C PRO A 122 -4.16 -15.48 -12.78
N HIS A 123 -4.58 -14.57 -11.88
CA HIS A 123 -4.38 -14.70 -10.44
C HIS A 123 -5.68 -14.39 -9.67
N GLY A 124 -5.91 -15.15 -8.60
CA GLY A 124 -6.93 -14.85 -7.61
C GLY A 124 -6.49 -13.74 -6.65
N ARG A 125 -7.45 -13.13 -5.96
CA ARG A 125 -7.16 -12.20 -4.86
C ARG A 125 -6.38 -12.90 -3.74
N LEU A 126 -5.27 -12.30 -3.33
CA LEU A 126 -4.52 -12.73 -2.14
C LEU A 126 -5.27 -12.33 -0.85
N ARG A 127 -5.75 -13.32 -0.10
CA ARG A 127 -6.51 -13.10 1.15
C ARG A 127 -5.56 -12.99 2.35
N LEU A 128 -5.45 -11.79 2.92
CA LEU A 128 -4.47 -11.49 3.98
C LEU A 128 -4.86 -11.96 5.39
N ALA A 129 -6.15 -12.23 5.63
CA ALA A 129 -6.68 -12.54 6.96
C ALA A 129 -6.61 -14.03 7.34
N ALA A 130 -6.50 -14.92 6.36
CA ALA A 130 -6.51 -16.36 6.56
C ALA A 130 -5.09 -16.87 6.89
N GLY A 131 -4.54 -16.56 8.06
CA GLY A 131 -3.35 -17.23 8.64
C GLY A 131 -2.02 -17.28 7.85
N ALA A 132 -1.92 -16.79 6.61
CA ALA A 132 -1.04 -17.37 5.60
C ALA A 132 0.05 -16.43 5.06
N SER A 133 1.17 -16.38 5.76
CA SER A 133 2.46 -16.22 5.11
C SER A 133 3.41 -17.26 5.71
N SER A 134 4.34 -17.80 4.92
CA SER A 134 5.41 -18.70 5.41
C SER A 134 6.20 -18.07 6.57
N HIS A 135 6.23 -16.74 6.60
CA HIS A 135 6.63 -15.98 7.77
C HIS A 135 5.52 -16.10 8.81
N ARG A 136 5.76 -16.94 9.82
CA ARG A 136 4.93 -17.01 11.03
C ARG A 136 4.57 -15.58 11.43
N ARG A 137 3.29 -15.29 11.71
CA ARG A 137 2.95 -14.14 12.54
C ARG A 137 3.88 -14.25 13.74
N ARG A 138 4.91 -13.41 13.84
CA ARG A 138 5.77 -13.31 15.01
C ARG A 138 4.75 -13.21 16.14
N LYS A 139 4.61 -14.26 16.97
CA LYS A 139 3.69 -14.23 18.11
C LYS A 139 4.01 -12.91 18.76
N ARG A 140 3.02 -12.01 18.81
CA ARG A 140 3.21 -10.69 19.39
C ARG A 140 3.59 -10.99 20.82
N GLN A 141 4.89 -11.00 21.13
CA GLN A 141 5.36 -11.20 22.48
C GLN A 141 4.85 -9.97 23.22
N TYR A 142 3.78 -10.16 23.98
CA TYR A 142 3.23 -9.12 24.82
C TYR A 142 4.15 -8.98 26.02
N SER A 143 5.31 -8.37 25.79
CA SER A 143 6.22 -7.90 26.83
C SER A 143 6.35 -6.38 26.71
N GLY A 144 5.22 -5.70 26.50
CA GLY A 144 5.18 -4.24 26.55
C GLY A 144 5.51 -3.76 27.97
N PRO A 145 6.08 -2.56 28.13
CA PRO A 145 6.40 -2.04 29.44
C PRO A 145 5.13 -1.77 30.26
N ILE A 146 5.12 -2.27 31.49
CA ILE A 146 4.07 -2.13 32.48
C ILE A 146 4.22 -0.75 33.15
N LYS A 147 3.14 0.03 33.11
CA LYS A 147 3.08 1.34 33.76
C LYS A 147 2.95 1.14 35.27
N CYS A 148 3.83 1.76 36.03
CA CYS A 148 3.72 1.92 37.48
C CYS A 148 3.37 3.37 37.80
N ALA A 149 2.46 3.59 38.75
CA ALA A 149 2.01 4.93 39.13
C ALA A 149 2.07 5.12 40.65
N CYS A 150 2.51 6.31 41.08
CA CYS A 150 2.40 6.75 42.46
C CYS A 150 0.97 7.21 42.74
N ARG A 151 0.32 6.63 43.77
CA ARG A 151 -1.04 7.03 44.18
C ARG A 151 -1.13 8.47 44.68
N ASN A 152 -0.05 9.00 45.26
CA ASN A 152 -0.09 10.29 45.96
C ASN A 152 0.13 11.48 45.02
N CYS A 153 0.89 11.31 43.94
CA CYS A 153 1.25 12.43 43.05
C CYS A 153 1.15 12.14 41.56
N GLY A 154 0.76 10.93 41.17
CA GLY A 154 0.61 10.57 39.77
C GLY A 154 1.93 10.45 38.99
N TYR A 155 3.09 10.45 39.66
CA TYR A 155 4.37 10.12 39.01
C TYR A 155 4.31 8.74 38.36
N THR A 156 4.81 8.59 37.14
CA THR A 156 4.72 7.34 36.37
C THR A 156 6.08 6.87 35.88
N VAL A 157 6.27 5.55 35.92
CA VAL A 157 7.46 4.86 35.40
C VAL A 157 7.01 3.64 34.61
N HIS A 158 7.64 3.40 33.47
CA HIS A 158 7.40 2.22 32.66
C HIS A 158 8.53 1.21 32.89
N THR A 159 8.20 0.00 33.34
CA THR A 159 9.18 -1.07 33.60
C THR A 159 8.74 -2.38 32.94
N THR A 160 9.54 -3.44 32.98
CA THR A 160 9.19 -4.75 32.42
C THR A 160 8.73 -5.72 33.51
N ARG A 161 7.94 -6.74 33.15
CA ARG A 161 7.52 -7.82 34.08
C ARG A 161 8.72 -8.43 34.81
N LYS A 162 9.82 -8.68 34.08
CA LYS A 162 11.08 -9.19 34.64
C LYS A 162 11.55 -8.39 35.86
N TRP A 163 11.54 -7.06 35.78
CA TRP A 163 12.04 -6.20 36.86
C TRP A 163 11.04 -6.07 38.01
N LEU A 164 9.73 -6.14 37.73
CA LEU A 164 8.72 -6.19 38.79
C LEU A 164 8.83 -7.48 39.60
N ASP A 165 9.01 -8.61 38.93
CA ASP A 165 9.09 -9.91 39.60
C ASP A 165 10.42 -10.05 40.37
N LEU A 166 11.51 -9.48 39.84
CA LEU A 166 12.84 -9.57 40.45
C LEU A 166 13.07 -8.57 41.59
N ALA A 167 12.61 -7.32 41.42
CA ALA A 167 12.97 -6.19 42.28
C ALA A 167 11.77 -5.41 42.84
N GLY A 168 10.54 -5.79 42.47
CA GLY A 168 9.32 -5.07 42.86
C GLY A 168 9.05 -3.80 42.05
N ALA A 169 8.00 -3.08 42.44
CA ALA A 169 7.64 -1.82 41.80
C ALA A 169 8.68 -0.72 42.11
N PRO A 170 8.99 0.16 41.14
CA PRO A 170 9.91 1.27 41.37
C PRO A 170 9.38 2.22 42.45
N LEU A 171 10.28 2.98 43.07
CA LEU A 171 9.93 3.98 44.07
C LEU A 171 9.72 5.35 43.42
N CYS A 172 8.66 6.03 43.84
CA CYS A 172 8.47 7.45 43.62
C CYS A 172 9.52 8.23 44.41
N PRO A 173 10.27 9.16 43.78
CA PRO A 173 11.29 9.94 44.46
C PRO A 173 10.79 10.75 45.67
N LYS A 174 9.48 11.02 45.74
CA LYS A 174 8.86 11.82 46.81
C LYS A 174 8.07 10.98 47.82
N HIS A 175 7.43 9.90 47.39
CA HIS A 175 6.42 9.20 48.20
C HIS A 175 6.71 7.71 48.39
N GLY A 176 7.84 7.20 47.89
CA GLY A 176 8.21 5.80 48.04
C GLY A 176 7.36 4.88 47.14
N GLN A 177 6.81 3.82 47.70
CA GLN A 177 6.28 2.69 46.92
C GLN A 177 5.24 3.09 45.85
N MET A 178 5.42 2.60 44.62
CA MET A 178 4.48 2.78 43.52
C MET A 178 3.70 1.50 43.25
N GLU A 179 2.58 1.62 42.54
CA GLU A 179 1.78 0.46 42.13
C GLU A 179 1.94 0.15 40.66
N ALA A 180 2.17 -1.12 40.34
CA ALA A 180 2.15 -1.60 38.97
C ALA A 180 0.71 -1.72 38.46
N GLY A 181 0.45 -1.20 37.27
CA GLY A 181 -0.81 -1.40 36.57
C GLY A 181 -1.05 -2.88 36.30
N LYS A 182 -2.30 -3.33 36.47
CA LYS A 182 -2.71 -4.68 36.08
C LYS A 182 -2.62 -4.80 34.56
N THR A 183 -1.91 -5.82 34.07
CA THR A 183 -1.94 -6.25 32.66
C THR A 183 -3.22 -7.01 32.36
#